data_AF-A0A4Z0PPS6-F1
#
_entry.id   AF-A0A4Z0PPS6-F1
#
_cell.length_a   1.000
_cell.length_b   1.000
_cell.length_c   1.000
_cell.angle_alpha   90.00
_cell.angle_beta   90.00
_cell.angle_gamma   90.00
#
_symmetry.space_group_name_H-M   'P 1'
#
loop_
_entity.id
_entity.type
_entity.pdbx_description
1 polymer ?
#
loop_
_entity_poly.entity_id
_entity_poly.type
_entity_poly.pdbx_seq_one_letter_code
_entity_poly.pdbx_strand_id
1 'polypeptide(L)'
;MLAPNPGRYFGRAAGLAGGGRRAGHEPVRAGTGRASAGLAAKKKSFHAAERDTERVRALRAAFVEAVQKEDFTCFKFVDETSTNLTYCRRYARAKGGQRVGNGVPLHGGPNVTLVATLTSHGLQAAMTVSGAVNGEVFAAYLTHILGPMLVSGDVVVLDNLPAHKVAGLAEIVAARGVRLLYLPPYSPDFNPIELAFSKLKTWLRTAQARTREALEAPIQVATEWISQQDAKNWFDHCGYHVQ
;
A
#
# COMPACT_ATOMS: atom_id res chain seq x y z
N MET A 1 -48.99 17.30 13.30
CA MET A 1 -49.67 18.60 13.19
C MET A 1 -49.62 19.26 14.56
N LEU A 2 -48.82 20.32 14.69
CA LEU A 2 -48.78 21.39 15.71
C LEU A 2 -47.33 21.85 15.88
N ALA A 3 -47.00 22.84 15.06
CA ALA A 3 -45.89 23.77 15.27
C ALA A 3 -46.48 25.08 15.89
N PRO A 4 -45.72 26.17 16.03
CA PRO A 4 -45.07 26.62 17.27
C PRO A 4 -45.57 28.02 17.71
N ASN A 5 -45.10 28.55 18.85
CA ASN A 5 -45.23 29.98 19.18
C ASN A 5 -44.18 30.44 20.21
N PRO A 6 -43.93 31.75 20.43
CA PRO A 6 -42.76 32.44 19.87
C PRO A 6 -41.95 33.28 20.89
N GLY A 7 -40.74 33.67 20.48
CA GLY A 7 -40.12 35.00 20.68
C GLY A 7 -39.96 35.61 22.09
N ARG A 8 -38.72 35.98 22.43
CA ARG A 8 -38.35 37.39 22.70
C ARG A 8 -36.84 37.64 22.66
N TYR A 9 -36.46 38.55 21.76
CA TYR A 9 -35.19 39.26 21.70
C TYR A 9 -35.11 40.30 22.83
N PHE A 10 -33.93 40.48 23.42
CA PHE A 10 -33.42 41.80 23.84
C PHE A 10 -31.89 41.78 23.71
N GLY A 11 -31.35 42.75 22.96
CA GLY A 11 -29.92 42.91 22.75
C GLY A 11 -29.26 43.83 23.77
N ARG A 12 -27.94 43.74 23.85
CA ARG A 12 -27.07 44.89 24.12
C ARG A 12 -25.71 44.67 23.46
N ALA A 13 -25.29 45.69 22.72
CA ALA A 13 -23.97 45.84 22.12
C ALA A 13 -23.07 46.74 23.00
N ALA A 14 -21.79 46.77 22.61
CA ALA A 14 -20.65 47.58 23.09
C ALA A 14 -19.91 47.03 24.32
N GLY A 15 -18.57 46.89 24.36
CA GLY A 15 -17.54 47.27 23.40
C GLY A 15 -16.12 46.83 23.86
N LEU A 16 -15.30 46.54 22.86
CA LEU A 16 -13.83 46.52 22.70
C LEU A 16 -12.88 46.73 23.90
N ALA A 17 -11.93 45.80 24.06
CA ALA A 17 -10.45 45.97 24.09
C ALA A 17 -9.85 44.55 24.24
N GLY A 18 -9.00 44.02 23.36
CA GLY A 18 -7.69 44.49 22.94
C GLY A 18 -6.68 43.41 23.35
N GLY A 19 -6.22 42.57 22.41
CA GLY A 19 -5.29 41.47 22.74
C GLY A 19 -4.79 40.67 21.53
N GLY A 20 -3.74 41.19 20.89
CA GLY A 20 -2.68 40.41 20.22
C GLY A 20 -3.07 39.39 19.13
N ARG A 21 -3.29 39.86 17.90
CA ARG A 21 -3.19 39.01 16.70
C ARG A 21 -1.72 38.57 16.54
N ARG A 22 -1.42 37.28 16.71
CA ARG A 22 -0.20 36.71 16.12
C ARG A 22 -0.42 36.60 14.62
N ALA A 23 0.35 37.39 13.87
CA ALA A 23 0.35 37.42 12.42
C ALA A 23 0.56 36.01 11.86
N GLY A 24 -0.34 35.61 10.97
CA GLY A 24 -0.18 34.42 10.15
C GLY A 24 1.04 34.58 9.27
N HIS A 25 1.93 33.59 9.32
CA HIS A 25 3.04 33.49 8.39
C HIS A 25 2.46 33.09 7.02
N GLU A 26 2.42 34.03 6.08
CA GLU A 26 2.14 33.71 4.68
C GLU A 26 3.26 32.81 4.12
N PRO A 27 2.94 31.72 3.41
CA PRO A 27 3.93 31.04 2.60
C PRO A 27 4.14 31.85 1.31
N VAL A 28 5.30 32.49 1.22
CA VAL A 28 5.79 33.14 0.00
C VAL A 28 5.73 32.15 -1.16
N ARG A 29 5.11 32.57 -2.26
CA ARG A 29 5.01 31.84 -3.52
C ARG A 29 6.40 31.44 -4.03
N ALA A 30 6.65 30.15 -4.21
CA ALA A 30 7.78 29.69 -5.01
C ALA A 30 7.37 29.69 -6.49
N GLY A 31 7.89 30.67 -7.23
CA GLY A 31 7.89 30.65 -8.69
C GLY A 31 8.69 29.48 -9.24
N THR A 32 8.49 29.20 -10.52
CA THR A 32 9.22 28.21 -11.32
C THR A 32 10.71 28.60 -11.42
N GLY A 33 11.49 28.23 -10.41
CA GLY A 33 12.94 28.29 -10.41
C GLY A 33 13.51 26.88 -10.51
N ARG A 34 14.53 26.69 -11.34
CA ARG A 34 15.40 25.50 -11.30
C ARG A 34 15.78 25.25 -9.84
N ALA A 35 15.51 24.05 -9.34
CA ALA A 35 15.90 23.66 -8.00
C ALA A 35 17.42 23.82 -7.85
N SER A 36 17.84 24.80 -7.06
CA SER A 36 19.23 24.94 -6.67
C SER A 36 19.60 23.74 -5.79
N ALA A 37 20.83 23.24 -5.94
CA ALA A 37 21.40 22.16 -5.15
C ALA A 37 21.74 22.62 -3.71
N GLY A 38 20.80 23.30 -3.04
CA GLY A 38 20.90 23.71 -1.65
C GLY A 38 20.23 22.72 -0.71
N LEU A 39 20.65 22.71 0.54
CA LEU A 39 19.98 21.95 1.60
C LEU A 39 18.57 22.54 1.81
N ALA A 40 17.55 21.70 1.59
CA ALA A 40 16.15 22.05 1.80
C ALA A 40 15.51 21.09 2.80
N ALA A 41 14.56 21.58 3.58
CA ALA A 41 13.77 20.73 4.44
C ALA A 41 13.00 19.69 3.60
N LYS A 42 13.30 18.41 3.82
CA LYS A 42 12.62 17.28 3.18
C LYS A 42 11.82 16.51 4.22
N LYS A 43 10.72 15.90 3.77
CA LYS A 43 9.95 14.96 4.59
C LYS A 43 10.83 13.76 4.95
N LYS A 44 10.89 13.39 6.23
CA LYS A 44 11.59 12.18 6.70
C LYS A 44 10.86 10.92 6.20
N SER A 45 11.62 9.91 5.78
CA SER A 45 11.16 8.53 5.73
C SER A 45 11.27 7.93 7.13
N PHE A 46 10.36 7.01 7.46
CA PHE A 46 10.33 6.31 8.73
C PHE A 46 10.46 4.81 8.47
N HIS A 47 11.20 4.12 9.33
CA HIS A 47 11.27 2.65 9.40
C HIS A 47 11.20 2.21 10.86
N ALA A 48 10.89 0.93 11.11
CA ALA A 48 10.81 0.38 12.45
C ALA A 48 12.19 0.36 13.13
N ALA A 49 12.31 0.83 14.37
CA ALA A 49 13.59 0.93 15.07
C ALA A 49 14.25 -0.45 15.30
N GLU A 50 13.43 -1.50 15.40
CA GLU A 50 13.83 -2.89 15.53
C GLU A 50 14.70 -3.36 14.35
N ARG A 51 14.53 -2.74 13.17
CA ARG A 51 15.37 -2.96 11.99
C ARG A 51 16.84 -2.64 12.24
N ASP A 52 17.12 -1.67 13.11
CA ASP A 52 18.49 -1.18 13.36
C ASP A 52 19.23 -1.99 14.43
N THR A 53 18.56 -2.97 15.04
CA THR A 53 19.23 -3.94 15.93
C THR A 53 20.30 -4.71 15.17
N GLU A 54 21.42 -5.01 15.84
CA GLU A 54 22.54 -5.73 15.23
C GLU A 54 22.11 -7.06 14.59
N ARG A 55 21.22 -7.79 15.28
CA ARG A 55 20.62 -9.03 14.77
C ARG A 55 19.91 -8.82 13.44
N VAL A 56 19.01 -7.82 13.33
CA VAL A 56 18.24 -7.62 12.09
C VAL A 56 19.12 -7.08 10.97
N ARG A 57 20.10 -6.22 11.28
CA ARG A 57 21.10 -5.77 10.31
C ARG A 57 21.92 -6.93 9.75
N ALA A 58 22.37 -7.86 10.58
CA ALA A 58 23.09 -9.05 10.15
C ALA A 58 22.21 -9.97 9.26
N LEU A 59 20.95 -10.21 9.67
CA LEU A 59 20.00 -10.98 8.85
C LEU A 59 19.75 -10.35 7.48
N ARG A 60 19.65 -9.02 7.42
CA ARG A 60 19.48 -8.29 6.17
C ARG A 60 20.72 -8.37 5.27
N ALA A 61 21.91 -8.26 5.83
CA ALA A 61 23.16 -8.39 5.08
C ALA A 61 23.30 -9.81 4.49
N ALA A 62 23.07 -10.84 5.31
CA ALA A 62 23.09 -12.24 4.89
C ALA A 62 22.04 -12.54 3.80
N PHE A 63 20.83 -11.96 3.92
CA PHE A 63 19.80 -12.08 2.88
C PHE A 63 20.29 -11.52 1.54
N VAL A 64 20.83 -10.30 1.54
CA VAL A 64 21.35 -9.66 0.33
C VAL A 64 22.48 -10.50 -0.28
N GLU A 65 23.43 -10.96 0.52
CA GLU A 65 24.53 -11.83 0.05
C GLU A 65 24.01 -13.13 -0.58
N ALA A 66 23.00 -13.75 0.02
CA ALA A 66 22.42 -14.99 -0.47
C ALA A 66 21.74 -14.83 -1.84
N VAL A 67 21.00 -13.74 -2.05
CA VAL A 67 20.19 -13.53 -3.27
C VAL A 67 20.96 -12.84 -4.40
N GLN A 68 22.12 -12.25 -4.13
CA GLN A 68 22.90 -11.43 -5.09
C GLN A 68 23.22 -12.11 -6.42
N LYS A 69 23.30 -13.44 -6.46
CA LYS A 69 23.66 -14.23 -7.65
C LYS A 69 22.46 -14.91 -8.31
N GLU A 70 21.25 -14.69 -7.78
CA GLU A 70 20.05 -15.31 -8.31
C GLU A 70 19.53 -14.54 -9.54
N ASP A 71 18.79 -15.24 -10.40
CA ASP A 71 18.05 -14.62 -11.49
C ASP A 71 16.72 -14.06 -10.94
N PHE A 72 16.63 -12.75 -10.79
CA PHE A 72 15.43 -12.12 -10.23
C PHE A 72 14.20 -12.22 -11.15
N THR A 73 14.32 -12.68 -12.39
CA THR A 73 13.14 -12.93 -13.25
C THR A 73 12.29 -14.10 -12.74
N CYS A 74 12.88 -15.03 -11.97
CA CYS A 74 12.15 -16.14 -11.36
C CYS A 74 11.49 -15.79 -10.01
N PHE A 75 11.69 -14.56 -9.50
CA PHE A 75 11.14 -14.14 -8.21
C PHE A 75 9.66 -13.76 -8.33
N LYS A 76 8.85 -14.29 -7.40
CA LYS A 76 7.41 -14.09 -7.28
C LYS A 76 7.12 -13.56 -5.87
N PHE A 77 6.98 -12.25 -5.72
CA PHE A 77 6.68 -11.64 -4.42
C PHE A 77 5.20 -11.77 -4.12
N VAL A 78 4.84 -12.36 -2.99
CA VAL A 78 3.44 -12.56 -2.58
C VAL A 78 3.21 -11.86 -1.26
N ASP A 79 2.13 -11.13 -1.19
CA ASP A 79 1.75 -10.38 0.00
C ASP A 79 0.26 -10.00 -0.06
N GLU A 80 -0.25 -9.44 1.03
CA GLU A 80 -1.63 -9.00 1.14
C GLU A 80 -1.80 -7.50 1.35
N THR A 81 -2.96 -7.01 0.94
CA THR A 81 -3.32 -5.63 1.20
C THR A 81 -4.81 -5.44 1.44
N SER A 82 -5.14 -4.75 2.54
CA SER A 82 -6.55 -4.48 2.88
C SER A 82 -7.07 -3.19 2.23
N THR A 83 -8.31 -3.23 1.75
CA THR A 83 -9.12 -2.09 1.34
C THR A 83 -10.48 -2.12 2.05
N ASN A 84 -11.20 -1.00 2.05
CA ASN A 84 -12.56 -0.90 2.56
C ASN A 84 -13.40 0.09 1.74
N LEU A 85 -14.71 0.13 1.98
CA LEU A 85 -15.66 0.90 1.17
C LEU A 85 -15.53 2.42 1.34
N THR A 86 -14.79 2.89 2.35
CA THR A 86 -14.52 4.34 2.54
C THR A 86 -13.40 4.87 1.64
N TYR A 87 -12.70 4.01 0.89
CA TYR A 87 -11.57 4.43 0.06
C TYR A 87 -11.98 5.55 -0.92
N CYS A 88 -11.32 6.70 -0.79
CA CYS A 88 -11.44 7.82 -1.70
C CYS A 88 -10.11 8.56 -1.82
N ARG A 89 -9.97 9.39 -2.85
CA ARG A 89 -8.83 10.31 -2.96
C ARG A 89 -8.84 11.28 -1.78
N ARG A 90 -7.68 11.45 -1.15
CA ARG A 90 -7.50 12.41 -0.02
C ARG A 90 -7.43 13.86 -0.46
N TYR A 91 -7.10 14.09 -1.73
CA TYR A 91 -6.89 15.41 -2.29
C TYR A 91 -7.64 15.55 -3.62
N ALA A 92 -8.21 16.73 -3.82
CA ALA A 92 -8.83 17.17 -5.06
C ALA A 92 -8.47 18.65 -5.29
N ARG A 93 -8.73 19.15 -6.49
CA ARG A 93 -8.43 20.54 -6.86
C ARG A 93 -9.67 21.40 -6.64
N ALA A 94 -9.49 22.54 -5.98
CA ALA A 94 -10.51 23.58 -5.76
C ALA A 94 -9.88 24.96 -5.94
N LYS A 95 -10.72 25.99 -6.11
CA LYS A 95 -10.25 27.39 -6.04
C LYS A 95 -9.65 27.66 -4.66
N GLY A 96 -8.69 28.60 -4.59
CA GLY A 96 -8.04 28.98 -3.33
C GLY A 96 -9.05 29.36 -2.24
N GLY A 97 -8.84 28.85 -1.02
CA GLY A 97 -9.74 29.07 0.12
C GLY A 97 -10.95 28.13 0.19
N GLN A 98 -11.17 27.27 -0.82
CA GLN A 98 -12.29 26.33 -0.84
C GLN A 98 -11.83 24.89 -0.57
N ARG A 99 -12.69 24.12 0.11
CA ARG A 99 -12.54 22.65 0.24
C ARG A 99 -13.41 21.96 -0.80
N VAL A 100 -12.91 20.85 -1.36
CA VAL A 100 -13.72 19.96 -2.19
C VAL A 100 -14.52 19.05 -1.25
N GLY A 101 -15.85 19.11 -1.33
CA GLY A 101 -16.73 18.19 -0.63
C GLY A 101 -16.73 16.82 -1.32
N ASN A 102 -16.68 15.74 -0.55
CA ASN A 102 -16.84 14.38 -1.07
C ASN A 102 -17.63 13.54 -0.05
N GLY A 103 -18.67 12.86 -0.51
CA GLY A 103 -19.44 11.92 0.31
C GLY A 103 -18.74 10.56 0.35
N VAL A 104 -18.54 10.04 1.56
CA VAL A 104 -18.09 8.66 1.79
C VAL A 104 -19.04 8.00 2.80
N PRO A 105 -19.22 6.67 2.74
CA PRO A 105 -19.97 5.97 3.77
C PRO A 105 -19.40 6.26 5.16
N LEU A 106 -20.26 6.46 6.15
CA LEU A 106 -19.85 6.68 7.55
C LEU A 106 -19.10 5.46 8.11
N HIS A 107 -19.44 4.26 7.64
CA HIS A 107 -18.82 3.00 8.02
C HIS A 107 -18.30 2.29 6.76
N GLY A 108 -17.05 1.81 6.82
CA GLY A 108 -16.40 1.16 5.68
C GLY A 108 -16.81 -0.28 5.41
N GLY A 109 -17.70 -0.84 6.24
CA GLY A 109 -17.98 -2.27 6.26
C GLY A 109 -16.76 -3.09 6.69
N PRO A 110 -16.83 -4.43 6.57
CA PRO A 110 -15.67 -5.29 6.77
C PRO A 110 -14.59 -4.99 5.73
N ASN A 111 -13.32 -5.14 6.13
CA ASN A 111 -12.21 -5.03 5.19
C ASN A 111 -12.30 -6.12 4.12
N VAL A 112 -11.92 -5.77 2.90
CA VAL A 112 -11.63 -6.72 1.82
C VAL A 112 -10.12 -6.80 1.71
N THR A 113 -9.57 -7.99 1.88
CA THR A 113 -8.13 -8.23 1.73
C THR A 113 -7.87 -8.80 0.35
N LEU A 114 -6.91 -8.21 -0.35
CA LEU A 114 -6.41 -8.66 -1.64
C LEU A 114 -5.08 -9.39 -1.39
N VAL A 115 -5.00 -10.66 -1.77
CA VAL A 115 -3.74 -11.40 -1.91
C VAL A 115 -3.34 -11.33 -3.38
N ALA A 116 -2.07 -11.04 -3.68
CA ALA A 116 -1.60 -11.01 -5.06
C ALA A 116 -0.12 -11.39 -5.15
N THR A 117 0.32 -11.65 -6.38
CA THR A 117 1.72 -11.97 -6.68
C THR A 117 2.29 -10.97 -7.66
N LEU A 118 3.39 -10.31 -7.32
CA LEU A 118 4.15 -9.47 -8.23
C LEU A 118 5.32 -10.25 -8.85
N THR A 119 5.45 -10.13 -10.17
CA THR A 119 6.57 -10.67 -10.95
C THR A 119 7.25 -9.56 -11.74
N SER A 120 8.38 -9.86 -12.38
CA SER A 120 9.03 -8.95 -13.33
C SER A 120 8.15 -8.54 -14.52
N HIS A 121 7.03 -9.25 -14.76
CA HIS A 121 6.08 -8.97 -15.84
C HIS A 121 4.86 -8.15 -15.40
N GLY A 122 4.62 -8.01 -14.10
CA GLY A 122 3.43 -7.34 -13.58
C GLY A 122 2.81 -8.06 -12.39
N LEU A 123 1.69 -7.51 -11.92
CA LEU A 123 0.89 -8.07 -10.83
C LEU A 123 -0.06 -9.13 -11.40
N GLN A 124 -0.14 -10.29 -10.78
CA GLN A 124 -0.98 -11.42 -11.21
C GLN A 124 -1.53 -12.19 -10.01
N ALA A 125 -2.30 -13.25 -10.29
CA ALA A 125 -2.87 -14.14 -9.28
C ALA A 125 -3.72 -13.42 -8.22
N ALA A 126 -4.33 -12.28 -8.52
CA ALA A 126 -5.12 -11.51 -7.55
C ALA A 126 -6.34 -12.29 -7.02
N MET A 127 -6.44 -12.42 -5.69
CA MET A 127 -7.58 -13.05 -4.99
C MET A 127 -8.11 -12.12 -3.90
N THR A 128 -9.44 -11.95 -3.83
CA THR A 128 -10.08 -11.16 -2.78
C THR A 128 -10.71 -12.04 -1.70
N VAL A 129 -10.52 -11.64 -0.45
CA VAL A 129 -11.00 -12.35 0.74
C VAL A 129 -11.75 -11.35 1.63
N SER A 130 -12.88 -11.78 2.18
CA SER A 130 -13.60 -10.98 3.17
C SER A 130 -12.93 -11.14 4.54
N GLY A 131 -12.52 -10.02 5.14
CA GLY A 131 -11.85 -10.02 6.45
C GLY A 131 -10.34 -10.27 6.36
N ALA A 132 -9.76 -10.74 7.46
CA ALA A 132 -8.33 -11.00 7.55
C ALA A 132 -7.96 -12.33 6.86
N VAL A 133 -6.80 -12.34 6.20
CA VAL A 133 -6.21 -13.57 5.67
C VAL A 133 -5.53 -14.30 6.83
N ASN A 134 -5.92 -15.57 7.02
CA ASN A 134 -5.25 -16.47 7.95
C ASN A 134 -4.37 -17.45 7.16
N GLY A 135 -3.61 -18.28 7.88
CA GLY A 135 -2.70 -19.24 7.25
C GLY A 135 -3.39 -20.22 6.29
N GLU A 136 -4.62 -20.66 6.59
CA GLU A 136 -5.35 -21.61 5.74
C GLU A 136 -5.75 -20.98 4.40
N VAL A 137 -6.26 -19.75 4.42
CA VAL A 137 -6.59 -18.98 3.22
C VAL A 137 -5.34 -18.73 2.39
N PHE A 138 -4.22 -18.43 3.04
CA PHE A 138 -2.94 -18.23 2.36
C PHE A 138 -2.39 -19.52 1.72
N ALA A 139 -2.51 -20.66 2.40
CA ALA A 139 -2.14 -21.96 1.85
C ALA A 139 -3.02 -22.35 0.66
N ALA A 140 -4.33 -22.08 0.74
CA ALA A 140 -5.25 -22.28 -0.37
C ALA A 140 -4.90 -21.38 -1.57
N TYR A 141 -4.55 -20.12 -1.32
CA TYR A 141 -4.05 -19.20 -2.36
C TYR A 141 -2.82 -19.76 -3.08
N LEU A 142 -1.79 -20.16 -2.32
CA LEU A 142 -0.57 -20.69 -2.89
C LEU A 142 -0.80 -21.98 -3.66
N THR A 143 -1.70 -22.84 -3.19
CA THR A 143 -1.98 -24.14 -3.83
C THR A 143 -2.82 -24.00 -5.10
N HIS A 144 -3.91 -23.24 -5.02
CA HIS A 144 -4.97 -23.24 -6.04
C HIS A 144 -4.92 -22.05 -6.99
N ILE A 145 -4.39 -20.90 -6.54
CA ILE A 145 -4.35 -19.67 -7.36
C ILE A 145 -2.95 -19.48 -7.94
N LEU A 146 -1.93 -19.39 -7.08
CA LEU A 146 -0.56 -19.18 -7.55
C LEU A 146 0.06 -20.48 -8.11
N GLY A 147 -0.17 -21.61 -7.44
CA GLY A 147 0.41 -22.91 -7.77
C GLY A 147 0.39 -23.26 -9.25
N PRO A 148 -0.77 -23.20 -9.93
CA PRO A 148 -0.88 -23.49 -11.36
C PRO A 148 -0.05 -22.59 -12.29
N MET A 149 0.37 -21.42 -11.82
CA MET A 149 1.18 -20.45 -12.56
C MET A 149 2.69 -20.60 -12.31
N LEU A 150 3.08 -21.39 -11.32
CA LEU A 150 4.48 -21.59 -10.95
C LEU A 150 5.14 -22.65 -11.82
N VAL A 151 6.41 -22.41 -12.15
CA VAL A 151 7.27 -23.36 -12.88
C VAL A 151 8.50 -23.73 -12.06
N SER A 152 9.11 -24.87 -12.34
CA SER A 152 10.34 -25.30 -11.69
C SER A 152 11.43 -24.24 -11.85
N GLY A 153 12.08 -23.87 -10.75
CA GLY A 153 13.08 -22.80 -10.69
C GLY A 153 12.54 -21.46 -10.20
N ASP A 154 11.21 -21.27 -10.12
CA ASP A 154 10.63 -20.08 -9.51
C ASP A 154 10.98 -19.98 -8.00
N VAL A 155 10.99 -18.75 -7.50
CA VAL A 155 11.23 -18.41 -6.10
C VAL A 155 10.06 -17.60 -5.58
N VAL A 156 9.26 -18.19 -4.70
CA VAL A 156 8.18 -17.48 -4.01
C VAL A 156 8.76 -16.75 -2.82
N VAL A 157 8.64 -15.41 -2.81
CA VAL A 157 9.17 -14.55 -1.75
C VAL A 157 8.03 -14.00 -0.90
N LEU A 158 8.10 -14.26 0.42
CA LEU A 158 7.08 -13.87 1.40
C LEU A 158 7.68 -12.97 2.50
N ASP A 159 6.85 -12.10 3.10
CA ASP A 159 7.24 -11.46 4.36
C ASP A 159 7.34 -12.50 5.50
N ASN A 160 8.15 -12.19 6.53
CA ASN A 160 8.45 -13.02 7.69
C ASN A 160 7.33 -13.09 8.74
N LEU A 161 6.12 -12.66 8.39
CA LEU A 161 5.00 -12.66 9.33
C LEU A 161 4.59 -14.09 9.71
N PRO A 162 4.15 -14.32 10.96
CA PRO A 162 3.68 -15.64 11.39
C PRO A 162 2.57 -16.22 10.50
N ALA A 163 1.71 -15.35 9.95
CA ALA A 163 0.64 -15.75 9.03
C ALA A 163 1.15 -16.46 7.75
N HIS A 164 2.39 -16.18 7.34
CA HIS A 164 3.02 -16.77 6.15
C HIS A 164 3.83 -18.03 6.47
N LYS A 165 3.91 -18.42 7.75
CA LYS A 165 4.65 -19.60 8.23
C LYS A 165 3.69 -20.74 8.54
N VAL A 166 2.92 -21.13 7.54
CA VAL A 166 1.98 -22.24 7.64
C VAL A 166 2.73 -23.54 7.37
N ALA A 167 2.49 -24.55 8.21
CA ALA A 167 3.05 -25.88 7.98
C ALA A 167 2.60 -26.43 6.62
N GLY A 168 3.50 -27.05 5.86
CA GLY A 168 3.19 -27.61 4.55
C GLY A 168 3.48 -26.68 3.36
N LEU A 169 3.70 -25.38 3.56
CA LEU A 169 3.92 -24.45 2.43
C LEU A 169 5.19 -24.76 1.66
N ALA A 170 6.27 -25.07 2.36
CA ALA A 170 7.55 -25.41 1.74
C ALA A 170 7.42 -26.69 0.90
N GLU A 171 6.70 -27.69 1.41
CA GLU A 171 6.45 -28.96 0.74
C GLU A 171 5.57 -28.77 -0.50
N ILE A 172 4.54 -27.92 -0.43
CA ILE A 172 3.64 -27.60 -1.55
C ILE A 172 4.42 -26.99 -2.72
N VAL A 173 5.31 -26.03 -2.45
CA VAL A 173 6.10 -25.39 -3.51
C VAL A 173 7.24 -26.28 -3.98
N ALA A 174 7.89 -27.03 -3.08
CA ALA A 174 8.97 -27.95 -3.43
C ALA A 174 8.49 -29.08 -4.35
N ALA A 175 7.26 -29.57 -4.18
CA ALA A 175 6.65 -30.56 -5.08
C ALA A 175 6.54 -30.09 -6.54
N ARG A 176 6.63 -28.77 -6.78
CA ARG A 176 6.62 -28.14 -8.11
C ARG A 176 8.02 -27.70 -8.59
N GLY A 177 9.08 -28.02 -7.85
CA GLY A 177 10.43 -27.55 -8.13
C GLY A 177 10.64 -26.06 -7.82
N VAL A 178 9.79 -25.48 -6.98
CA VAL A 178 9.81 -24.06 -6.58
C VAL A 178 10.42 -23.93 -5.19
N ARG A 179 11.15 -22.84 -4.93
CA ARG A 179 11.68 -22.53 -3.60
C ARG A 179 10.85 -21.47 -2.89
N LEU A 180 10.78 -21.60 -1.57
CA LEU A 180 10.22 -20.58 -0.70
C LEU A 180 11.34 -19.76 -0.06
N LEU A 181 11.23 -18.43 -0.12
CA LEU A 181 12.16 -17.50 0.48
C LEU A 181 11.39 -16.52 1.38
N TYR A 182 11.90 -16.28 2.59
CA TYR A 182 11.33 -15.32 3.52
C TYR A 182 12.21 -14.08 3.62
N LEU A 183 11.59 -12.91 3.58
CA LEU A 183 12.28 -11.65 3.80
C LEU A 183 12.82 -11.55 5.24
N PRO A 184 13.92 -10.81 5.46
CA PRO A 184 14.38 -10.51 6.80
C PRO A 184 13.34 -9.65 7.54
N PRO A 185 13.20 -9.79 8.87
CA PRO A 185 12.21 -9.02 9.64
C PRO A 185 12.32 -7.52 9.39
N TYR A 186 11.19 -6.80 9.41
CA TYR A 186 11.13 -5.35 9.26
C TYR A 186 11.78 -4.82 7.97
N SER A 187 11.63 -5.57 6.86
CA SER A 187 12.27 -5.25 5.58
C SER A 187 11.28 -5.05 4.41
N PRO A 188 10.25 -4.18 4.57
CA PRO A 188 9.32 -3.89 3.48
C PRO A 188 10.02 -3.21 2.29
N ASP A 189 11.19 -2.60 2.50
CA ASP A 189 12.02 -2.04 1.43
C ASP A 189 12.66 -3.09 0.52
N PHE A 190 12.66 -4.36 0.93
CA PHE A 190 13.04 -5.50 0.10
C PHE A 190 11.82 -6.18 -0.54
N ASN A 191 10.62 -5.59 -0.44
CA ASN A 191 9.38 -6.15 -0.97
C ASN A 191 8.77 -5.25 -2.07
N PRO A 192 9.02 -5.51 -3.37
CA PRO A 192 8.53 -4.66 -4.46
C PRO A 192 7.00 -4.60 -4.56
N ILE A 193 6.28 -5.62 -4.09
CA ILE A 193 4.81 -5.66 -4.15
C ILE A 193 4.16 -4.55 -3.31
N GLU A 194 4.84 -4.03 -2.29
CA GLU A 194 4.36 -2.89 -1.50
C GLU A 194 4.19 -1.62 -2.36
N LEU A 195 5.10 -1.42 -3.33
CA LEU A 195 5.03 -0.34 -4.29
C LEU A 195 3.89 -0.56 -5.30
N ALA A 196 3.71 -1.81 -5.74
CA ALA A 196 2.59 -2.22 -6.59
C ALA A 196 1.24 -1.97 -5.90
N PHE A 197 1.11 -2.35 -4.63
CA PHE A 197 -0.08 -2.09 -3.82
C PHE A 197 -0.32 -0.61 -3.58
N SER A 198 0.74 0.20 -3.45
CA SER A 198 0.60 1.66 -3.38
C SER A 198 -0.04 2.24 -4.67
N LYS A 199 0.41 1.79 -5.84
CA LYS A 199 -0.18 2.16 -7.15
C LYS A 199 -1.62 1.65 -7.27
N LEU A 200 -1.86 0.38 -6.98
CA LEU A 200 -3.19 -0.24 -7.01
C LEU A 200 -4.18 0.50 -6.11
N LYS A 201 -3.82 0.79 -4.86
CA LYS A 201 -4.67 1.54 -3.92
C LYS A 201 -4.93 2.97 -4.38
N THR A 202 -4.04 3.57 -5.16
CA THR A 202 -4.27 4.89 -5.76
C THR A 202 -5.38 4.83 -6.82
N TRP A 203 -5.40 3.76 -7.62
CA TRP A 203 -6.50 3.49 -8.54
C TRP A 203 -7.81 3.24 -7.81
N LEU A 204 -7.82 2.35 -6.80
CA LEU A 204 -9.03 2.05 -6.02
C LEU A 204 -9.65 3.29 -5.37
N ARG A 205 -8.81 4.19 -4.85
CA ARG A 205 -9.27 5.49 -4.31
C ARG A 205 -9.90 6.40 -5.36
N THR A 206 -9.53 6.23 -6.62
CA THR A 206 -10.13 6.93 -7.76
C THR A 206 -11.49 6.33 -8.12
N ALA A 207 -11.57 5.01 -8.17
CA ALA A 207 -12.78 4.28 -8.52
C ALA A 207 -13.91 4.45 -7.48
N GLN A 208 -13.56 4.61 -6.20
CA GLN A 208 -14.52 4.88 -5.13
C GLN A 208 -15.67 3.85 -5.04
N ALA A 209 -15.36 2.57 -5.29
CA ALA A 209 -16.34 1.50 -5.18
C ALA A 209 -16.95 1.44 -3.76
N ARG A 210 -18.28 1.32 -3.70
CA ARG A 210 -19.07 1.36 -2.45
C ARG A 210 -19.75 0.03 -2.10
N THR A 211 -19.54 -1.00 -2.92
CA THR A 211 -19.96 -2.37 -2.62
C THR A 211 -18.82 -3.33 -2.93
N ARG A 212 -18.93 -4.57 -2.45
CA ARG A 212 -17.92 -5.62 -2.69
C ARG A 212 -17.88 -6.00 -4.17
N GLU A 213 -19.05 -6.16 -4.77
CA GLU A 213 -19.24 -6.50 -6.17
C GLU A 213 -18.64 -5.41 -7.07
N ALA A 214 -18.79 -4.14 -6.66
CA ALA A 214 -18.22 -3.00 -7.36
C ALA A 214 -16.69 -2.87 -7.19
N LEU A 215 -16.05 -3.60 -6.26
CA LEU A 215 -14.59 -3.57 -6.08
C LEU A 215 -13.86 -4.50 -7.06
N GLU A 216 -14.52 -5.56 -7.55
CA GLU A 216 -13.89 -6.57 -8.40
C GLU A 216 -13.37 -5.96 -9.71
N ALA A 217 -14.22 -5.23 -10.45
CA ALA A 217 -13.83 -4.60 -11.71
C ALA A 217 -12.68 -3.57 -11.53
N PRO A 218 -12.71 -2.64 -10.54
CA PRO A 218 -11.57 -1.77 -10.26
C PRO A 218 -10.28 -2.49 -9.89
N ILE A 219 -10.34 -3.63 -9.19
CA ILE A 219 -9.15 -4.43 -8.86
C ILE A 219 -8.56 -5.04 -10.13
N GLN A 220 -9.41 -5.58 -11.01
CA GLN A 220 -8.97 -6.12 -12.30
C GLN A 220 -8.29 -5.03 -13.13
N VAL A 221 -8.95 -3.89 -13.32
CA VAL A 221 -8.39 -2.76 -14.09
C VAL A 221 -7.12 -2.22 -13.44
N ALA A 222 -7.04 -2.16 -12.10
CA ALA A 222 -5.82 -1.73 -11.41
C ALA A 222 -4.66 -2.69 -11.62
N THR A 223 -4.93 -3.99 -11.66
CA THR A 223 -3.94 -5.04 -11.94
C THR A 223 -3.41 -4.88 -13.36
N GLU A 224 -4.28 -4.70 -14.35
CA GLU A 224 -3.91 -4.45 -15.75
C GLU A 224 -3.17 -3.11 -15.95
N TRP A 225 -3.45 -2.11 -15.09
CA TRP A 225 -2.79 -0.81 -15.12
C TRP A 225 -1.34 -0.86 -14.58
N ILE A 226 -0.95 -1.92 -13.88
CA ILE A 226 0.42 -2.17 -13.47
C ILE A 226 1.15 -2.82 -14.65
N SER A 227 1.96 -2.01 -15.34
CA SER A 227 2.72 -2.48 -16.50
C SER A 227 3.95 -3.29 -16.07
N GLN A 228 4.48 -4.07 -17.00
CA GLN A 228 5.78 -4.72 -16.87
C GLN A 228 6.89 -3.72 -16.50
N GLN A 229 6.88 -2.52 -17.08
CA GLN A 229 7.90 -1.51 -16.78
C GLN A 229 7.78 -1.00 -15.34
N ASP A 230 6.56 -0.83 -14.81
CA ASP A 230 6.38 -0.48 -13.40
C ASP A 230 6.97 -1.57 -12.50
N ALA A 231 6.70 -2.84 -12.81
CA ALA A 231 7.19 -3.96 -12.04
C ALA A 231 8.71 -4.06 -12.04
N LYS A 232 9.36 -3.97 -13.21
CA LYS A 232 10.82 -3.91 -13.32
C LYS A 232 11.41 -2.76 -12.52
N ASN A 233 10.84 -1.55 -12.64
CA ASN A 233 11.31 -0.39 -11.88
C ASN A 233 11.23 -0.58 -10.36
N TRP A 234 10.21 -1.30 -9.86
CA TRP A 234 10.07 -1.59 -8.44
C TRP A 234 11.00 -2.69 -7.97
N PHE A 235 11.22 -3.71 -8.80
CA PHE A 235 12.26 -4.71 -8.58
C PHE A 235 13.63 -4.02 -8.44
N ASP A 236 14.00 -3.18 -9.41
CA ASP A 236 15.23 -2.37 -9.39
C ASP A 236 15.33 -1.48 -8.15
N HIS A 237 14.22 -0.82 -7.77
CA HIS A 237 14.17 0.03 -6.58
C HIS A 237 14.49 -0.72 -5.28
N CYS A 238 14.10 -1.99 -5.20
CA CYS A 238 14.36 -2.86 -4.05
C CYS A 238 15.70 -3.61 -4.15
N GLY A 239 16.49 -3.38 -5.21
CA GLY A 239 17.80 -4.01 -5.42
C GLY A 239 17.77 -5.31 -6.22
N TYR A 240 16.63 -5.65 -6.83
CA TYR A 240 16.46 -6.83 -7.68
C TYR A 240 16.57 -6.43 -9.15
N HIS A 241 17.79 -6.44 -9.70
CA HIS A 241 18.01 -6.00 -11.07
C HIS A 241 17.58 -7.06 -12.10
N VAL A 242 16.49 -6.79 -12.82
CA VAL A 242 15.97 -7.63 -13.89
C VAL A 242 16.28 -7.01 -15.25
N GLN A 243 17.03 -7.74 -16.09
CA GLN A 243 17.37 -7.31 -17.45
C GLN A 243 16.14 -7.22 -18.35
#